data_AF-A0A0V0QGL2-F1
#
_entry.id   AF-A0A0V0QGL2-F1
#
_cell.length_a   1.000
_cell.length_b   1.000
_cell.length_c   1.000
_cell.angle_alpha   90.00
_cell.angle_beta   90.00
_cell.angle_gamma   90.00
#
_symmetry.space_group_name_H-M   'P 1'
#
loop_
_entity.id
_entity.type
_entity.pdbx_description
1 polymer ?
#
loop_
_entity_poly.entity_id
_entity_poly.type
_entity_poly.pdbx_seq_one_letter_code
_entity_poly.pdbx_strand_id
1 'polypeptide(L)'
;MENELTIYIDLNNYLAHFINSEGPIYNPTAQENWDLSIIQQTINNIKNRGFPCKNVFLLDVVRVNEEEQEKWKSRREREFLQENKGLPVCFNHIIAKCLEKNGFEVGYSPDIDCDDLLANLAFYNYGAVMSRDNDMLRYIGFDGQYQYDFFQEYQPFKIIKEFYPQYYQVQPQVNKKLFFTKQDYHQREIRFSVAAKDKGESQYEIKRVPTRKISKNQLKFTTFKQYDPNNYQMKNINPLQFGVGSSLCKQFGNIYKHLQELRQALYYEIGMKKVKIEEIIEPNEKKDNFIWKTYKIEPKCNSNILKYFLKYIIDKNLFVKIPQGVSELQYYKIQQYNVDLYITGLMYHCQATRKSIADEEFSILKIKIPKFEQKCNYENQSPLQPLNLSQELFEKLTGTQLLQK
;
A
#
# COMPACT_ATOMS: atom_id res chain seq x y z
N MET A 1 26.47 27.23 6.87
CA MET A 1 25.16 26.64 7.18
C MET A 1 25.42 25.15 7.34
N GLU A 2 25.28 24.61 8.55
CA GLU A 2 25.31 23.15 8.72
C GLU A 2 24.13 22.56 7.94
N ASN A 3 24.39 21.53 7.15
CA ASN A 3 23.33 20.85 6.42
C ASN A 3 22.42 20.17 7.46
N GLU A 4 21.17 20.60 7.55
CA GLU A 4 20.15 19.94 8.35
C GLU A 4 20.08 18.45 7.94
N LEU A 5 20.21 17.54 8.91
CA LEU A 5 20.08 16.10 8.66
C LEU A 5 18.72 15.83 8.01
N THR A 6 18.70 15.09 6.90
CA THR A 6 17.46 14.62 6.26
C THR A 6 17.24 13.14 6.54
N ILE A 7 16.08 12.77 7.07
CA ILE A 7 15.66 11.38 7.24
C ILE A 7 14.68 11.01 6.12
N TYR A 8 15.04 10.00 5.35
CA TYR A 8 14.20 9.39 4.31
C TYR A 8 13.47 8.19 4.88
N ILE A 9 12.15 8.22 4.83
CA ILE A 9 11.29 7.27 5.54
C ILE A 9 10.59 6.40 4.52
N ASP A 10 10.75 5.09 4.65
CA ASP A 10 9.94 4.13 3.90
C ASP A 10 8.50 4.17 4.43
N LEU A 11 7.61 4.76 3.65
CA LEU A 11 6.25 4.98 4.09
C LEU A 11 5.50 3.66 4.33
N ASN A 12 5.67 2.65 3.48
CA ASN A 12 4.92 1.40 3.62
C ASN A 12 5.36 0.62 4.86
N ASN A 13 6.67 0.51 5.08
CA ASN A 13 7.22 -0.21 6.24
C ASN A 13 7.04 0.55 7.55
N TYR A 14 7.19 1.88 7.55
CA TYR A 14 6.96 2.70 8.73
C TYR A 14 5.51 2.64 9.20
N LEU A 15 4.55 2.68 8.28
CA LEU A 15 3.12 2.72 8.61
C LEU A 15 2.53 1.38 9.00
N ALA A 16 3.05 0.28 8.44
CA ALA A 16 2.71 -1.05 8.93
C ALA A 16 2.96 -1.17 10.44
N HIS A 17 3.88 -0.38 11.02
CA HIS A 17 4.07 -0.36 12.46
C HIS A 17 2.87 0.24 13.21
N PHE A 18 2.31 1.37 12.77
CA PHE A 18 1.30 2.10 13.55
C PHE A 18 -0.06 1.40 13.59
N ILE A 19 -0.39 0.64 12.54
CA ILE A 19 -1.59 -0.21 12.59
C ILE A 19 -1.32 -1.46 13.42
N ASN A 20 -0.11 -2.04 13.32
CA ASN A 20 0.19 -3.31 13.96
C ASN A 20 0.81 -3.18 15.36
N SER A 21 0.99 -1.97 15.91
CA SER A 21 1.69 -1.75 17.18
C SER A 21 0.93 -2.21 18.43
N GLU A 22 -0.35 -2.56 18.30
CA GLU A 22 -1.15 -3.10 19.41
C GLU A 22 -1.36 -4.63 19.38
N GLY A 23 -0.73 -5.38 18.47
CA GLY A 23 -0.77 -6.84 18.54
C GLY A 23 -0.13 -7.56 17.34
N PRO A 24 0.41 -8.78 17.54
CA PRO A 24 1.21 -9.45 16.53
C PRO A 24 0.36 -9.80 15.31
N ILE A 25 0.84 -9.31 14.17
CA ILE A 25 0.69 -9.59 12.72
C ILE A 25 0.04 -10.92 12.26
N TYR A 26 -0.38 -11.81 13.16
CA TYR A 26 -1.10 -13.06 12.86
C TYR A 26 -2.32 -13.31 13.76
N ASN A 27 -2.76 -12.33 14.55
CA ASN A 27 -4.05 -12.48 15.23
C ASN A 27 -5.18 -12.03 14.29
N PRO A 28 -6.03 -12.93 13.76
CA PRO A 28 -7.21 -12.52 13.00
C PRO A 28 -8.16 -11.64 13.81
N THR A 29 -8.00 -11.52 15.15
CA THR A 29 -8.71 -10.55 15.99
C THR A 29 -8.04 -9.17 16.07
N ALA A 30 -6.78 -9.00 15.64
CA ALA A 30 -6.20 -7.65 15.51
C ALA A 30 -6.84 -6.84 14.34
N GLN A 31 -7.64 -7.51 13.51
CA GLN A 31 -8.47 -6.92 12.46
C GLN A 31 -9.69 -6.15 12.99
N GLU A 32 -9.96 -6.20 14.30
CA GLU A 32 -11.18 -5.72 14.94
C GLU A 32 -11.29 -4.19 15.05
N ASN A 33 -10.21 -3.45 14.78
CA ASN A 33 -10.18 -2.01 15.02
C ASN A 33 -9.55 -1.24 13.84
N TRP A 34 -10.15 -1.36 12.65
CA TRP A 34 -9.89 -0.35 11.62
C TRP A 34 -10.47 0.98 12.10
N ASP A 35 -9.61 1.78 12.69
CA ASP A 35 -9.87 3.15 13.11
C ASP A 35 -8.92 4.06 12.34
N LEU A 36 -9.40 4.61 11.24
CA LEU A 36 -8.58 5.50 10.40
C LEU A 36 -8.35 6.86 11.08
N SER A 37 -9.03 7.18 12.18
CA SER A 37 -8.77 8.41 12.94
C SER A 37 -7.39 8.39 13.61
N ILE A 38 -6.82 7.21 13.85
CA ILE A 38 -5.45 7.06 14.39
C ILE A 38 -4.40 7.68 13.46
N ILE A 39 -4.67 7.75 12.15
CA ILE A 39 -3.77 8.38 11.18
C ILE A 39 -3.52 9.84 11.57
N GLN A 40 -4.60 10.58 11.87
CA GLN A 40 -4.51 11.98 12.25
C GLN A 40 -3.73 12.13 13.56
N GLN A 41 -4.01 11.27 14.56
CA GLN A 41 -3.27 11.27 15.82
C GLN A 41 -1.78 11.00 15.62
N THR A 42 -1.42 9.99 14.82
CA THR A 42 -0.03 9.64 14.51
C THR A 42 0.68 10.79 13.81
N ILE A 43 0.06 11.42 12.81
CA ILE A 43 0.66 12.55 12.10
C ILE A 43 0.85 13.76 13.02
N ASN A 44 -0.13 14.06 13.88
CA ASN A 44 -0.01 15.10 14.90
C ASN A 44 1.12 14.79 15.88
N ASN A 45 1.29 13.52 16.28
CA ASN A 45 2.40 13.11 17.15
C ASN A 45 3.76 13.29 16.47
N ILE A 46 3.89 12.94 15.19
CA ILE A 46 5.13 13.17 14.42
C ILE A 46 5.43 14.67 14.35
N LYS A 47 4.41 15.49 14.09
CA LYS A 47 4.55 16.95 14.00
C LYS A 47 4.93 17.59 15.35
N ASN A 48 4.25 17.19 16.42
CA ASN A 48 4.43 17.76 17.76
C ASN A 48 5.75 17.33 18.42
N ARG A 49 6.30 16.17 18.03
CA ARG A 49 7.63 15.74 18.52
C ARG A 49 8.76 16.67 18.09
N GLY A 50 8.56 17.47 17.03
CA GLY A 50 9.54 18.47 16.61
C GLY A 50 10.90 17.86 16.33
N PHE A 51 10.97 16.95 15.35
CA PHE A 51 12.25 16.37 14.96
C PHE A 51 13.20 17.48 14.49
N PRO A 52 14.45 17.54 14.99
CA PRO A 52 15.45 18.55 14.58
C PRO A 52 16.02 18.28 13.18
N CYS A 53 15.33 17.47 12.39
CA CYS A 53 15.76 16.98 11.09
C CYS A 53 14.58 17.04 10.11
N LYS A 54 14.93 17.22 8.84
CA LYS A 54 13.97 17.21 7.74
C LYS A 54 13.49 15.77 7.49
N ASN A 55 12.19 15.55 7.49
CA ASN A 55 11.60 14.24 7.20
C ASN A 55 11.02 14.20 5.78
N VAL A 56 11.44 13.22 4.99
CA VAL A 56 10.95 12.97 3.63
C VAL A 56 10.38 11.55 3.58
N PHE A 57 9.08 11.42 3.33
CA PHE A 57 8.42 10.11 3.23
C PHE A 57 8.41 9.65 1.78
N LEU A 58 8.85 8.42 1.50
CA LEU A 58 8.86 7.85 0.17
C LEU A 58 7.86 6.70 0.08
N LEU A 59 6.99 6.79 -0.92
CA LEU A 59 5.96 5.80 -1.21
C LEU A 59 6.48 4.83 -2.28
N ASP A 60 6.38 3.54 -2.00
CA ASP A 60 6.51 2.50 -3.02
C ASP A 60 5.22 2.44 -3.84
N VAL A 61 5.35 2.83 -5.11
CA VAL A 61 4.25 3.00 -6.06
C VAL A 61 4.44 2.14 -7.29
N VAL A 62 5.60 2.19 -7.94
CA VAL A 62 5.71 1.68 -9.30
C VAL A 62 6.43 0.34 -9.33
N ARG A 63 5.83 -0.59 -10.08
CA ARG A 63 6.38 -1.92 -10.36
C ARG A 63 6.93 -1.89 -11.77
N VAL A 64 8.18 -1.46 -11.87
CA VAL A 64 8.80 -1.11 -13.15
C VAL A 64 9.25 -2.38 -13.88
N ASN A 65 9.74 -3.38 -13.15
CA ASN A 65 10.29 -4.59 -13.74
C ASN A 65 9.40 -5.82 -13.51
N GLU A 66 9.64 -6.88 -14.30
CA GLU A 66 8.89 -8.13 -14.25
C GLU A 66 9.02 -8.82 -12.89
N GLU A 67 10.20 -8.77 -12.26
CA GLU A 67 10.46 -9.38 -10.97
C GLU A 67 9.58 -8.76 -9.85
N GLU A 68 9.47 -7.44 -9.80
CA GLU A 68 8.60 -6.71 -8.87
C GLU A 68 7.13 -7.05 -9.10
N GLN A 69 6.72 -7.17 -10.37
CA GLN A 69 5.36 -7.58 -10.72
C GLN A 69 5.06 -9.02 -10.27
N GLU A 70 5.99 -9.95 -10.48
CA GLU A 70 5.86 -11.35 -10.04
C GLU A 70 5.85 -11.49 -8.52
N LYS A 71 6.76 -10.80 -7.82
CA LYS A 71 6.80 -10.72 -6.36
C LYS A 71 5.47 -10.17 -5.83
N TRP A 72 4.97 -9.10 -6.43
CA TRP A 72 3.70 -8.52 -6.04
C TRP A 72 2.52 -9.46 -6.31
N LYS A 73 2.44 -10.08 -7.49
CA LYS A 73 1.40 -11.07 -7.83
C LYS A 73 1.39 -12.20 -6.82
N SER A 74 2.55 -12.80 -6.55
CA SER A 74 2.72 -13.89 -5.57
C SER A 74 2.22 -13.50 -4.17
N ARG A 75 2.43 -12.25 -3.74
CA ARG A 75 1.90 -11.74 -2.45
C ARG A 75 0.37 -11.67 -2.47
N ARG A 76 -0.23 -11.15 -3.56
CA ARG A 76 -1.70 -11.04 -3.70
C ARG A 76 -2.37 -12.40 -3.81
N GLU A 77 -1.74 -13.35 -4.48
CA GLU A 77 -2.20 -14.74 -4.58
C GLU A 77 -2.22 -15.42 -3.21
N ARG A 78 -1.18 -15.20 -2.39
CA ARG A 78 -1.15 -15.67 -1.01
C ARG A 78 -2.26 -15.06 -0.16
N GLU A 79 -2.48 -13.75 -0.26
CA GLU A 79 -3.59 -13.06 0.43
C GLU A 79 -4.95 -13.62 0.01
N PHE A 80 -5.12 -13.98 -1.26
CA PHE A 80 -6.35 -14.57 -1.78
C PHE A 80 -6.61 -15.93 -1.13
N LEU A 81 -5.59 -16.79 -1.11
CA LEU A 81 -5.67 -18.13 -0.53
C LEU A 81 -5.91 -18.09 0.98
N GLN A 82 -5.27 -17.13 1.67
CA GLN A 82 -5.39 -16.97 3.13
C GLN A 82 -6.63 -16.20 3.56
N GLU A 83 -7.37 -15.58 2.62
CA GLU A 83 -8.49 -14.68 2.91
C GLU A 83 -8.16 -13.65 4.00
N ASN A 84 -6.93 -13.16 3.95
CA ASN A 84 -6.37 -12.26 4.93
C ASN A 84 -5.67 -11.11 4.20
N LYS A 85 -6.16 -9.91 4.46
CA LYS A 85 -5.58 -8.69 3.96
C LYS A 85 -5.31 -7.77 5.16
N GLY A 86 -4.03 -7.63 5.50
CA GLY A 86 -3.63 -6.94 6.72
C GLY A 86 -3.82 -5.42 6.69
N LEU A 87 -3.91 -4.81 5.50
CA LEU A 87 -4.05 -3.36 5.34
C LEU A 87 -5.25 -3.03 4.43
N PRO A 88 -5.98 -1.93 4.71
CA PRO A 88 -7.01 -1.43 3.81
C PRO A 88 -6.46 -1.16 2.39
N VAL A 89 -7.34 -1.22 1.39
CA VAL A 89 -6.99 -0.77 0.04
C VAL A 89 -6.56 0.69 0.03
N CYS A 90 -5.58 1.01 -0.80
CA CYS A 90 -5.08 2.37 -1.00
C CYS A 90 -4.59 3.08 0.28
N PHE A 91 -4.37 2.34 1.37
CA PHE A 91 -4.05 2.90 2.68
C PHE A 91 -2.75 3.73 2.66
N ASN A 92 -1.74 3.24 1.96
CA ASN A 92 -0.48 3.94 1.75
C ASN A 92 -0.66 5.30 1.05
N HIS A 93 -1.54 5.36 0.04
CA HIS A 93 -1.88 6.59 -0.65
C HIS A 93 -2.66 7.56 0.24
N ILE A 94 -3.60 7.05 1.06
CA ILE A 94 -4.33 7.87 2.03
C ILE A 94 -3.35 8.56 2.97
N ILE A 95 -2.44 7.81 3.57
CA ILE A 95 -1.50 8.39 4.55
C ILE A 95 -0.54 9.36 3.89
N ALA A 96 -0.06 9.06 2.69
CA ALA A 96 0.75 10.02 1.93
C ALA A 96 0.04 11.38 1.79
N LYS A 97 -1.24 11.39 1.40
CA LYS A 97 -2.04 12.62 1.32
C LYS A 97 -2.23 13.29 2.68
N CYS A 98 -2.44 12.52 3.73
CA CYS A 98 -2.56 13.03 5.10
C CYS A 98 -1.26 13.71 5.57
N LEU A 99 -0.10 13.13 5.25
CA LEU A 99 1.23 13.67 5.55
C LEU A 99 1.48 14.96 4.75
N GLU A 100 1.25 14.96 3.44
CA GLU A 100 1.40 16.15 2.59
C GLU A 100 0.56 17.32 3.11
N LYS A 101 -0.68 17.03 3.51
CA LYS A 101 -1.57 18.05 4.09
C LYS A 101 -1.00 18.68 5.37
N ASN A 102 -0.26 17.90 6.16
CA ASN A 102 0.36 18.37 7.39
C ASN A 102 1.74 19.00 7.17
N GLY A 103 2.12 19.26 5.92
CA GLY A 103 3.35 19.95 5.56
C GLY A 103 4.58 19.04 5.44
N PHE A 104 4.40 17.72 5.54
CA PHE A 104 5.50 16.78 5.29
C PHE A 104 5.77 16.64 3.79
N GLU A 105 7.03 16.47 3.43
CA GLU A 105 7.41 16.16 2.06
C GLU A 105 7.17 14.67 1.80
N VAL A 106 6.36 14.37 0.79
CA VAL A 106 6.06 13.01 0.36
C VAL A 106 6.39 12.84 -1.11
N GLY A 107 7.16 11.79 -1.41
CA GLY A 107 7.69 11.52 -2.73
C GLY A 107 7.47 10.07 -3.18
N TYR A 108 7.67 9.83 -4.47
CA TYR A 108 7.85 8.49 -5.04
C TYR A 108 8.72 8.61 -6.29
N SER A 109 9.27 7.48 -6.75
CA SER A 109 9.89 7.40 -8.07
C SER A 109 9.06 6.52 -8.99
N PRO A 110 8.79 6.98 -10.24
CA PRO A 110 8.15 6.15 -11.23
C PRO A 110 9.08 5.11 -11.86
N ASP A 111 10.39 5.30 -11.80
CA ASP A 111 11.35 4.57 -12.62
C ASP A 111 12.35 3.75 -11.79
N ILE A 112 12.27 3.87 -10.47
CA ILE A 112 13.23 3.32 -9.50
C ILE A 112 12.42 2.70 -8.35
N ASP A 113 12.83 1.51 -7.95
CA ASP A 113 12.35 0.85 -6.74
C ASP A 113 12.51 1.75 -5.49
N CYS A 114 11.60 1.64 -4.53
CA CYS A 114 11.60 2.53 -3.38
C CYS A 114 12.85 2.35 -2.50
N ASP A 115 13.34 1.12 -2.35
CA ASP A 115 14.51 0.82 -1.52
C ASP A 115 15.78 1.38 -2.17
N ASP A 116 15.89 1.23 -3.49
CA ASP A 116 16.95 1.84 -4.30
C ASP A 116 16.91 3.38 -4.16
N LEU A 117 15.72 3.98 -4.25
CA LEU A 117 15.53 5.44 -4.14
C LEU A 117 15.92 5.96 -2.76
N LEU A 118 15.45 5.31 -1.69
CA LEU A 118 15.76 5.66 -0.30
C LEU A 118 17.26 5.68 -0.05
N ALA A 119 17.96 4.62 -0.44
CA ALA A 119 19.39 4.51 -0.24
C ALA A 119 20.17 5.55 -1.04
N ASN A 120 19.80 5.78 -2.32
CA ASN A 120 20.44 6.80 -3.13
C ASN A 120 20.24 8.20 -2.54
N LEU A 121 19.02 8.56 -2.11
CA LEU A 121 18.75 9.88 -1.54
C LEU A 121 19.49 10.10 -0.22
N ALA A 122 19.49 9.11 0.68
CA ALA A 122 20.24 9.18 1.93
C ALA A 122 21.73 9.36 1.66
N PHE A 123 22.28 8.58 0.72
CA PHE A 123 23.68 8.66 0.35
C PHE A 123 24.08 10.04 -0.22
N TYR A 124 23.35 10.54 -1.23
CA TYR A 124 23.74 11.77 -1.92
C TYR A 124 23.49 13.04 -1.10
N ASN A 125 22.54 13.00 -0.16
CA ASN A 125 22.20 14.15 0.67
C ASN A 125 22.80 14.08 2.08
N TYR A 126 23.69 13.12 2.34
CA TYR A 126 24.22 12.86 3.69
C TYR A 126 23.11 12.66 4.73
N GLY A 127 22.02 12.02 4.31
CA GLY A 127 20.85 11.72 5.13
C GLY A 127 20.91 10.33 5.77
N ALA A 128 19.81 9.96 6.42
CA ALA A 128 19.58 8.64 7.01
C ALA A 128 18.33 7.99 6.40
N VAL A 129 18.27 6.66 6.41
CA VAL A 129 17.05 5.91 6.07
C VAL A 129 16.37 5.44 7.36
N MET A 130 15.05 5.58 7.44
CA MET A 130 14.22 4.96 8.47
C MET A 130 13.28 3.95 7.80
N SER A 131 13.61 2.66 7.92
CA SER A 131 12.76 1.55 7.51
C SER A 131 12.93 0.37 8.49
N ARG A 132 11.95 -0.54 8.48
CA ARG A 132 12.08 -1.87 9.11
C ARG A 132 12.65 -2.90 8.16
N ASP A 133 12.60 -2.61 6.87
CA ASP A 133 13.18 -3.47 5.87
C ASP A 133 14.70 -3.34 5.89
N ASN A 134 15.37 -4.47 5.72
CA ASN A 134 16.83 -4.56 5.68
C ASN A 134 17.34 -4.57 4.24
N ASP A 135 16.46 -4.54 3.23
CA ASP A 135 16.86 -4.53 1.82
C ASP A 135 17.75 -3.33 1.48
N MET A 136 17.63 -2.22 2.21
CA MET A 136 18.52 -1.05 2.06
C MET A 136 19.94 -1.28 2.59
N LEU A 137 20.17 -2.33 3.37
CA LEU A 137 21.51 -2.68 3.88
C LEU A 137 22.35 -3.44 2.83
N ARG A 138 21.75 -3.84 1.70
CA ARG A 138 22.46 -4.56 0.62
C ARG A 138 23.40 -3.66 -0.19
N TYR A 139 23.27 -2.34 -0.05
CA TYR A 139 24.07 -1.41 -0.81
C TYR A 139 25.47 -1.32 -0.22
N ILE A 140 26.45 -1.32 -1.11
CA ILE A 140 27.86 -1.14 -0.80
C ILE A 140 28.32 0.07 -1.58
N GLY A 141 29.18 0.82 -0.93
CA GLY A 141 29.68 2.05 -1.45
C GLY A 141 31.13 2.00 -1.92
N PHE A 142 31.51 2.85 -2.88
CA PHE A 142 32.90 3.03 -3.31
C PHE A 142 33.38 4.50 -3.33
N ASP A 143 34.52 4.77 -2.69
CA ASP A 143 35.34 5.98 -2.84
C ASP A 143 36.66 5.62 -3.55
N GLY A 144 36.77 5.91 -4.84
CA GLY A 144 37.90 5.46 -5.64
C GLY A 144 38.03 3.93 -5.66
N GLN A 145 39.06 3.40 -5.01
CA GLN A 145 39.34 1.97 -4.86
C GLN A 145 38.84 1.37 -3.54
N TYR A 146 38.32 2.19 -2.62
CA TYR A 146 37.93 1.77 -1.30
C TYR A 146 36.46 1.36 -1.27
N GLN A 147 36.21 0.15 -0.79
CA GLN A 147 34.87 -0.39 -0.58
C GLN A 147 34.40 -0.06 0.83
N TYR A 148 33.17 0.41 0.97
CA TYR A 148 32.53 0.70 2.24
C TYR A 148 31.23 -0.09 2.32
N ASP A 149 31.18 -0.99 3.28
CA ASP A 149 29.93 -1.56 3.75
C ASP A 149 29.26 -0.48 4.63
N PHE A 150 28.05 -0.07 4.24
CA PHE A 150 27.37 1.06 4.89
C PHE A 150 27.04 0.78 6.36
N PHE A 151 27.03 -0.49 6.81
CA PHE A 151 26.51 -0.85 8.13
C PHE A 151 27.26 -1.97 8.87
N GLN A 152 28.60 -2.04 8.77
CA GLN A 152 29.37 -2.92 9.66
C GLN A 152 29.12 -2.58 11.15
N GLU A 153 28.98 -3.64 11.96
CA GLU A 153 28.30 -3.78 13.28
C GLU A 153 28.55 -2.73 14.41
N TYR A 154 29.35 -1.68 14.22
CA TYR A 154 29.78 -0.81 15.33
C TYR A 154 29.75 0.71 15.10
N GLN A 155 29.18 1.21 13.99
CA GLN A 155 29.05 2.66 13.77
C GLN A 155 27.72 2.97 13.07
N PRO A 156 26.74 3.61 13.75
CA PRO A 156 25.39 3.75 13.21
C PRO A 156 25.29 4.73 12.03
N PHE A 157 26.27 5.63 11.79
CA PHE A 157 26.25 6.57 10.66
C PHE A 157 27.68 7.00 10.27
N LYS A 158 28.00 7.02 8.96
CA LYS A 158 29.19 7.72 8.44
C LYS A 158 28.82 8.58 7.23
N ILE A 159 29.16 9.86 7.31
CA ILE A 159 29.00 10.87 6.27
C ILE A 159 30.24 10.78 5.36
N ILE A 160 30.09 10.44 4.07
CA ILE A 160 31.25 10.27 3.18
C ILE A 160 31.14 11.16 1.95
N LYS A 161 32.07 12.12 1.84
CA LYS A 161 32.00 13.30 0.98
C LYS A 161 32.26 13.05 -0.51
N GLU A 162 32.88 11.95 -0.90
CA GLU A 162 33.37 11.76 -2.27
C GLU A 162 33.18 10.32 -2.68
N PHE A 163 32.18 10.07 -3.53
CA PHE A 163 31.76 8.69 -3.68
C PHE A 163 31.00 8.43 -4.97
N TYR A 164 31.36 7.35 -5.64
CA TYR A 164 30.90 7.01 -6.99
C TYR A 164 30.24 5.63 -6.96
N PRO A 165 28.90 5.53 -7.12
CA PRO A 165 28.26 4.22 -7.22
C PRO A 165 28.70 3.55 -8.52
N GLN A 166 29.40 2.43 -8.38
CA GLN A 166 29.76 1.52 -9.46
C GLN A 166 29.56 0.07 -8.99
N TYR A 167 28.74 -0.68 -9.73
CA TYR A 167 28.59 -2.14 -9.80
C TYR A 167 28.51 -2.95 -8.48
N TYR A 168 27.40 -3.67 -8.30
CA TYR A 168 27.11 -4.43 -7.08
C TYR A 168 27.75 -5.82 -7.03
N GLN A 169 28.24 -6.16 -5.84
CA GLN A 169 28.20 -7.52 -5.30
C GLN A 169 27.06 -7.60 -4.28
N VAL A 170 26.02 -8.37 -4.58
CA VAL A 170 25.11 -8.86 -3.53
C VAL A 170 25.88 -9.96 -2.82
N GLN A 171 26.45 -9.69 -1.65
CA GLN A 171 26.83 -10.82 -0.81
C GLN A 171 25.53 -11.52 -0.39
N PRO A 172 25.39 -12.84 -0.57
CA PRO A 172 24.29 -13.56 0.05
C PRO A 172 24.36 -13.22 1.54
N GLN A 173 23.27 -12.66 2.09
CA GLN A 173 23.19 -12.49 3.53
C GLN A 173 23.34 -13.89 4.12
N VAL A 174 24.54 -14.18 4.63
CA VAL A 174 24.72 -15.28 5.57
C VAL A 174 23.86 -14.84 6.74
N ASN A 175 22.72 -15.50 6.88
CA ASN A 175 21.67 -15.23 7.85
C ASN A 175 22.26 -15.39 9.26
N LYS A 176 23.01 -14.38 9.74
CA LYS A 176 23.57 -14.30 11.07
C LYS A 176 22.72 -13.31 11.82
N LYS A 177 21.74 -13.87 12.54
CA LYS A 177 20.86 -13.21 13.52
C LYS A 177 19.67 -12.43 12.94
N LEU A 178 18.64 -13.18 12.56
CA LEU A 178 17.27 -12.72 12.76
C LEU A 178 16.66 -13.56 13.89
N PHE A 179 16.29 -12.87 14.98
CA PHE A 179 15.57 -13.44 16.10
C PHE A 179 14.18 -13.90 15.64
N PHE A 180 14.06 -15.19 15.31
CA PHE A 180 12.79 -15.89 15.21
C PHE A 180 12.73 -16.93 16.33
N THR A 181 11.56 -17.13 16.92
CA THR A 181 11.34 -18.16 17.94
C THR A 181 11.65 -19.53 17.35
N LYS A 182 12.36 -20.37 18.12
CA LYS A 182 12.90 -21.69 17.70
C LYS A 182 11.91 -22.65 17.03
N GLN A 183 10.60 -22.46 17.21
CA GLN A 183 9.57 -23.38 16.71
C GLN A 183 9.21 -23.18 15.23
N ASP A 184 9.25 -21.96 14.70
CA ASP A 184 8.93 -21.70 13.28
C ASP A 184 10.08 -22.11 12.33
N TYR A 185 11.31 -22.14 12.85
CA TYR A 185 12.52 -22.49 12.11
C TYR A 185 12.51 -23.97 11.65
N HIS A 186 12.09 -24.89 12.51
CA HIS A 186 12.14 -26.32 12.19
C HIS A 186 11.08 -26.76 11.17
N GLN A 187 9.90 -26.15 11.12
CA GLN A 187 8.88 -26.59 10.17
C GLN A 187 9.12 -26.08 8.73
N ARG A 188 9.78 -24.92 8.56
CA ARG A 188 10.05 -24.35 7.23
C ARG A 188 11.36 -24.86 6.62
N GLU A 189 12.41 -25.10 7.40
CA GLU A 189 13.65 -25.69 6.87
C GLU A 189 13.45 -27.14 6.41
N ILE A 190 12.61 -27.95 7.07
CA ILE A 190 12.42 -29.36 6.68
C ILE A 190 11.80 -29.49 5.28
N ARG A 191 11.01 -28.53 4.80
CA ARG A 191 10.42 -28.61 3.44
C ARG A 191 11.35 -28.15 2.33
N PHE A 192 12.23 -27.17 2.58
CA PHE A 192 13.16 -26.68 1.56
C PHE A 192 14.52 -27.40 1.57
N SER A 193 14.99 -27.88 2.73
CA SER A 193 16.29 -28.56 2.83
C SER A 193 16.27 -30.02 2.35
N VAL A 194 15.13 -30.71 2.43
CA VAL A 194 15.00 -32.09 1.93
C VAL A 194 15.02 -32.10 0.40
N ALA A 195 14.46 -31.10 -0.27
CA ALA A 195 14.48 -31.02 -1.74
C ALA A 195 15.85 -30.62 -2.32
N ALA A 196 16.67 -29.88 -1.58
CA ALA A 196 17.97 -29.38 -2.05
C ALA A 196 19.14 -30.33 -1.73
N LYS A 197 19.07 -31.11 -0.65
CA LYS A 197 20.15 -32.07 -0.29
C LYS A 197 20.21 -33.29 -1.20
N ASP A 198 19.09 -33.73 -1.77
CA ASP A 198 19.06 -34.93 -2.62
C ASP A 198 19.63 -34.71 -4.03
N LYS A 199 20.02 -33.48 -4.41
CA LYS A 199 20.55 -33.17 -5.74
C LYS A 199 22.05 -32.85 -5.81
N GLY A 200 22.77 -32.81 -4.69
CA GLY A 200 24.23 -32.56 -4.71
C GLY A 200 24.67 -31.19 -5.25
N GLU A 201 23.74 -30.24 -5.42
CA GLU A 201 24.01 -28.90 -5.96
C GLU A 201 24.25 -27.91 -4.81
N SER A 202 25.45 -27.91 -4.22
CA SER A 202 25.86 -26.91 -3.22
C SER A 202 26.72 -25.79 -3.82
N GLN A 203 26.34 -25.28 -5.00
CA GLN A 203 26.88 -24.03 -5.52
C GLN A 203 25.75 -23.00 -5.58
N TYR A 204 25.65 -22.17 -4.55
CA TYR A 204 24.80 -20.98 -4.60
C TYR A 204 25.45 -20.01 -5.59
N GLU A 205 24.90 -19.93 -6.80
CA GLU A 205 25.31 -18.93 -7.77
C GLU A 205 24.86 -17.56 -7.27
N ILE A 206 25.82 -16.68 -6.97
CA ILE A 206 25.53 -15.30 -6.57
C ILE A 206 24.98 -14.58 -7.79
N LYS A 207 23.66 -14.46 -7.89
CA LYS A 207 23.03 -13.61 -8.90
C LYS A 207 23.34 -12.15 -8.60
N ARG A 208 24.14 -11.53 -9.46
CA ARG A 208 24.31 -10.07 -9.49
C ARG A 208 23.10 -9.47 -10.19
N VAL A 209 22.23 -8.80 -9.45
CA VAL A 209 21.15 -8.00 -10.03
C VAL A 209 21.71 -6.62 -10.36
N PRO A 210 21.72 -6.18 -11.63
CA PRO A 210 22.18 -4.84 -11.97
C PRO A 210 21.17 -3.81 -11.47
N THR A 211 21.53 -2.99 -10.47
CA THR A 211 20.70 -1.84 -10.12
C THR A 211 20.94 -0.68 -11.09
N ARG A 212 19.95 0.20 -11.22
CA ARG A 212 20.04 1.36 -12.10
C ARG A 212 20.85 2.46 -11.43
N LYS A 213 21.98 2.82 -12.03
CA LYS A 213 22.74 4.01 -11.63
C LYS A 213 21.88 5.25 -11.90
N ILE A 214 21.46 5.92 -10.84
CA ILE A 214 20.78 7.21 -10.95
C ILE A 214 21.85 8.28 -11.12
N SER A 215 21.82 9.05 -12.21
CA SER A 215 22.74 10.18 -12.31
C SER A 215 22.44 11.21 -11.21
N LYS A 216 23.44 11.96 -10.74
CA LYS A 216 23.25 13.01 -9.71
C LYS A 216 22.17 14.03 -10.11
N ASN A 217 21.96 14.23 -11.41
CA ASN A 217 20.93 15.12 -11.97
C ASN A 217 19.52 14.50 -12.02
N GLN A 218 19.41 13.18 -11.84
CA GLN A 218 18.17 12.37 -11.83
C GLN A 218 17.69 12.00 -10.42
N LEU A 219 18.32 12.50 -9.34
CA LEU A 219 17.85 12.36 -7.95
C LEU A 219 16.63 13.24 -7.67
N LYS A 220 15.64 13.21 -8.58
CA LYS A 220 14.37 13.89 -8.43
C LYS A 220 13.33 12.81 -8.21
N PHE A 221 12.79 12.76 -7.01
CA PHE A 221 11.53 12.08 -6.79
C PHE A 221 10.39 13.01 -7.22
N THR A 222 9.26 12.41 -7.58
CA THR A 222 8.04 13.14 -7.93
C THR A 222 7.19 13.28 -6.69
N THR A 223 6.67 14.49 -6.45
CA THR A 223 5.67 14.76 -5.41
C THR A 223 4.27 14.54 -5.95
N PHE A 224 3.27 14.32 -5.09
CA PHE A 224 1.89 14.15 -5.60
C PHE A 224 1.35 15.44 -6.22
N LYS A 225 1.86 16.61 -5.79
CA LYS A 225 1.55 17.91 -6.41
C LYS A 225 2.00 17.96 -7.87
N GLN A 226 3.15 17.38 -8.18
CA GLN A 226 3.66 17.30 -9.55
C GLN A 226 2.90 16.24 -10.35
N TYR A 227 2.72 15.06 -9.77
CA TYR A 227 2.03 13.97 -10.44
C TYR A 227 1.47 12.95 -9.45
N ASP A 228 0.17 12.69 -9.50
CA ASP A 228 -0.46 11.71 -8.62
C ASP A 228 -0.01 10.27 -8.97
N PRO A 229 0.53 9.50 -8.01
CA PRO A 229 1.11 8.19 -8.29
C PRO A 229 0.10 7.17 -8.83
N ASN A 230 -1.16 7.24 -8.40
CA ASN A 230 -2.18 6.34 -8.93
C ASN A 230 -2.55 6.73 -10.37
N ASN A 231 -2.63 8.03 -10.68
CA ASN A 231 -2.81 8.49 -12.06
C ASN A 231 -1.62 8.07 -12.95
N TYR A 232 -0.39 8.08 -12.41
CA TYR A 232 0.78 7.54 -13.10
C TYR A 232 0.58 6.07 -13.46
N GLN A 233 0.26 5.22 -12.49
CA GLN A 233 0.05 3.79 -12.72
C GLN A 233 -1.05 3.54 -13.76
N MET A 234 -2.18 4.24 -13.62
CA MET A 234 -3.32 4.12 -14.54
C MET A 234 -2.97 4.52 -15.97
N LYS A 235 -2.08 5.49 -16.17
CA LYS A 235 -1.68 5.92 -17.52
C LYS A 235 -0.57 5.05 -18.12
N ASN A 236 0.39 4.64 -17.31
CA ASN A 236 1.67 4.12 -17.82
C ASN A 236 1.83 2.61 -17.68
N ILE A 237 1.18 1.96 -16.70
CA ILE A 237 1.36 0.51 -16.47
C ILE A 237 0.35 -0.29 -17.28
N ASN A 238 0.80 -1.16 -18.18
CA ASN A 238 -0.09 -1.99 -19.01
C ASN A 238 0.46 -3.43 -19.13
N PRO A 239 -0.25 -4.46 -18.66
CA PRO A 239 -1.58 -4.41 -18.03
C PRO A 239 -1.53 -3.80 -16.62
N LEU A 240 -2.60 -3.10 -16.23
CA LEU A 240 -2.77 -2.65 -14.85
C LEU A 240 -3.33 -3.81 -14.01
N GLN A 241 -2.59 -4.18 -12.97
CA GLN A 241 -2.92 -5.37 -12.18
C GLN A 241 -3.62 -5.02 -10.87
N PHE A 242 -4.73 -5.69 -10.60
CA PHE A 242 -5.56 -5.55 -9.41
C PHE A 242 -5.59 -6.86 -8.63
N GLY A 243 -4.90 -6.85 -7.48
CA GLY A 243 -4.84 -7.98 -6.57
C GLY A 243 -6.11 -8.09 -5.73
N VAL A 244 -5.99 -8.74 -4.57
CA VAL A 244 -7.09 -8.90 -3.63
C VAL A 244 -7.54 -7.54 -3.11
N GLY A 245 -8.81 -7.21 -3.37
CA GLY A 245 -9.46 -6.00 -2.86
C GLY A 245 -9.73 -6.07 -1.36
N SER A 246 -10.05 -7.26 -0.84
CA SER A 246 -10.54 -7.48 0.53
C SER A 246 -10.33 -8.93 0.94
N SER A 247 -10.38 -9.23 2.24
CA SER A 247 -10.36 -10.61 2.76
C SER A 247 -11.48 -11.50 2.20
N LEU A 248 -12.60 -10.93 1.75
CA LEU A 248 -13.76 -11.66 1.20
C LEU A 248 -13.81 -11.75 -0.33
N CYS A 249 -12.65 -11.63 -1.00
CA CYS A 249 -12.59 -11.69 -2.46
C CYS A 249 -13.12 -13.01 -3.04
N LYS A 250 -12.94 -14.14 -2.33
CA LYS A 250 -13.51 -15.44 -2.74
C LYS A 250 -15.03 -15.45 -2.70
N GLN A 251 -15.61 -14.90 -1.63
CA GLN A 251 -17.05 -14.96 -1.37
C GLN A 251 -17.85 -13.93 -2.18
N PHE A 252 -17.35 -12.70 -2.28
CA PHE A 252 -18.08 -11.59 -2.88
C PHE A 252 -17.46 -11.08 -4.18
N GLY A 253 -16.37 -11.69 -4.64
CA GLY A 253 -15.62 -11.23 -5.79
C GLY A 253 -14.70 -10.05 -5.48
N ASN A 254 -13.95 -9.63 -6.49
CA ASN A 254 -12.98 -8.57 -6.34
C ASN A 254 -13.65 -7.18 -6.44
N ILE A 255 -13.47 -6.33 -5.43
CA ILE A 255 -14.04 -4.96 -5.41
C ILE A 255 -13.65 -4.15 -6.64
N TYR A 256 -12.46 -4.37 -7.21
CA TYR A 256 -12.04 -3.67 -8.42
C TYR A 256 -12.96 -4.04 -9.59
N LYS A 257 -13.40 -5.30 -9.70
CA LYS A 257 -14.39 -5.68 -10.71
C LYS A 257 -15.72 -4.94 -10.52
N HIS A 258 -16.19 -4.82 -9.28
CA HIS A 258 -17.45 -4.12 -8.96
C HIS A 258 -17.40 -2.61 -9.25
N LEU A 259 -16.23 -2.00 -9.06
CA LEU A 259 -16.01 -0.57 -9.30
C LEU A 259 -15.46 -0.27 -10.71
N GLN A 260 -15.61 -1.20 -11.66
CA GLN A 260 -15.10 -1.03 -13.03
C GLN A 260 -15.73 0.18 -13.75
N GLU A 261 -17.03 0.44 -13.59
CA GLU A 261 -17.70 1.60 -14.22
C GLU A 261 -17.13 2.93 -13.69
N LEU A 262 -16.81 3.03 -12.40
CA LEU A 262 -16.12 4.18 -11.82
C LEU A 262 -14.72 4.34 -12.41
N ARG A 263 -13.96 3.25 -12.59
CA ARG A 263 -12.64 3.34 -13.24
C ARG A 263 -12.72 3.74 -14.71
N GLN A 264 -13.71 3.24 -15.47
CA GLN A 264 -13.95 3.67 -16.85
C GLN A 264 -14.18 5.18 -16.93
N ALA A 265 -14.97 5.72 -16.00
CA ALA A 265 -15.20 7.15 -15.86
C ALA A 265 -13.91 7.90 -15.49
N LEU A 266 -13.15 7.39 -14.52
CA LEU A 266 -11.90 8.00 -14.10
C LEU A 266 -10.87 8.03 -15.22
N TYR A 267 -10.72 6.96 -15.99
CA TYR A 267 -9.83 6.90 -17.16
C TYR A 267 -10.16 8.01 -18.15
N TYR A 268 -11.44 8.23 -18.44
CA TYR A 268 -11.88 9.33 -19.29
C TYR A 268 -11.50 10.68 -18.67
N GLU A 269 -11.81 10.89 -17.38
CA GLU A 269 -11.55 12.13 -16.65
C GLU A 269 -10.07 12.50 -16.60
N ILE A 270 -9.17 11.52 -16.43
CA ILE A 270 -7.71 11.77 -16.44
C ILE A 270 -7.12 11.88 -17.86
N GLY A 271 -7.96 11.87 -18.90
CA GLY A 271 -7.59 12.11 -20.29
C GLY A 271 -7.09 10.89 -21.06
N MET A 272 -7.36 9.67 -20.59
CA MET A 272 -7.03 8.46 -21.33
C MET A 272 -8.01 8.27 -22.49
N LYS A 273 -7.47 8.07 -23.69
CA LYS A 273 -8.26 7.83 -24.92
C LYS A 273 -8.20 6.38 -25.41
N LYS A 274 -7.22 5.61 -24.94
CA LYS A 274 -6.98 4.23 -25.38
C LYS A 274 -7.63 3.24 -24.42
N VAL A 275 -8.00 2.07 -24.96
CA VAL A 275 -8.43 0.91 -24.16
C VAL A 275 -7.34 0.57 -23.14
N LYS A 276 -7.74 0.40 -21.89
CA LYS A 276 -6.86 -0.06 -20.82
C LYS A 276 -6.97 -1.58 -20.68
N ILE A 277 -5.84 -2.27 -20.55
CA ILE A 277 -5.85 -3.68 -20.18
C ILE A 277 -5.73 -3.77 -18.66
N GLU A 278 -6.69 -4.44 -18.04
CA GLU A 278 -6.67 -4.75 -16.61
C GLU A 278 -6.49 -6.26 -16.40
N GLU A 279 -5.72 -6.64 -15.39
CA GLU A 279 -5.67 -8.02 -14.90
C GLU A 279 -6.21 -8.05 -13.47
N ILE A 280 -7.27 -8.82 -13.23
CA ILE A 280 -7.92 -8.88 -11.92
C ILE A 280 -7.88 -10.33 -11.41
N ILE A 281 -7.44 -10.51 -10.17
CA ILE A 281 -7.51 -11.81 -9.49
C ILE A 281 -8.97 -12.12 -9.10
N GLU A 282 -9.44 -13.31 -9.45
CA GLU A 282 -10.81 -13.79 -9.23
C GLU A 282 -10.83 -15.25 -8.74
N PRO A 283 -11.90 -15.67 -8.04
CA PRO A 283 -12.10 -17.07 -7.71
C PRO A 283 -12.25 -17.92 -8.98
N ASN A 284 -11.63 -19.09 -8.95
CA ASN A 284 -11.85 -20.12 -9.95
C ASN A 284 -13.09 -20.93 -9.57
N GLU A 285 -14.20 -20.82 -10.31
CA GLU A 285 -15.44 -21.53 -9.97
C GLU A 285 -15.31 -23.06 -9.91
N LYS A 286 -14.27 -23.63 -10.54
CA LYS A 286 -14.05 -25.09 -10.61
C LYS A 286 -13.04 -25.62 -9.61
N LYS A 287 -12.24 -24.75 -8.97
CA LYS A 287 -11.13 -25.13 -8.08
C LYS A 287 -11.10 -24.16 -6.91
N ASP A 288 -10.85 -24.62 -5.69
CA ASP A 288 -10.61 -23.70 -4.55
C ASP A 288 -9.25 -22.99 -4.69
N ASN A 289 -9.13 -22.14 -5.71
CA ASN A 289 -7.95 -21.38 -6.07
C ASN A 289 -8.39 -20.09 -6.81
N PHE A 290 -7.42 -19.30 -7.26
CA PHE A 290 -7.63 -18.09 -8.05
C PHE A 290 -7.28 -18.29 -9.53
N ILE A 291 -7.73 -17.33 -10.34
CA ILE A 291 -7.26 -17.08 -11.70
C ILE A 291 -7.10 -15.57 -11.91
N TRP A 292 -6.11 -15.18 -12.70
CA TRP A 292 -6.00 -13.81 -13.21
C TRP A 292 -6.79 -13.70 -14.50
N LYS A 293 -7.85 -12.88 -14.51
CA LYS A 293 -8.63 -12.61 -15.73
C LYS A 293 -8.22 -11.26 -16.33
N THR A 294 -8.10 -11.25 -17.65
CA THR A 294 -7.77 -10.04 -18.42
C THR A 294 -9.03 -9.36 -18.93
N TYR A 295 -9.12 -8.05 -18.75
CA TYR A 295 -10.24 -7.22 -19.17
C TYR A 295 -9.75 -6.09 -20.08
N LYS A 296 -10.53 -5.80 -21.13
CA LYS A 296 -10.35 -4.65 -22.00
C LYS A 296 -11.33 -3.56 -21.57
N ILE A 297 -10.82 -2.49 -20.99
CA ILE A 297 -11.62 -1.43 -20.37
C ILE A 297 -11.52 -0.15 -21.20
N GLU A 298 -12.62 0.19 -21.86
CA GLU A 298 -12.75 1.45 -22.60
C GLU A 298 -13.03 2.62 -21.66
N PRO A 299 -12.25 3.72 -21.72
CA PRO A 299 -12.60 4.96 -21.03
C PRO A 299 -13.97 5.48 -21.48
N LYS A 300 -14.85 5.83 -20.54
CA LYS A 300 -16.21 6.30 -20.84
C LYS A 300 -16.54 7.58 -20.08
N CYS A 301 -17.07 8.58 -20.77
CA CYS A 301 -17.50 9.81 -20.11
C CYS A 301 -18.68 9.55 -19.17
N ASN A 302 -18.46 9.72 -17.87
CA ASN A 302 -19.53 9.72 -16.87
C ASN A 302 -19.06 10.48 -15.62
N SER A 303 -19.05 11.81 -15.65
CA SER A 303 -18.60 12.58 -14.47
C SER A 303 -19.53 12.43 -13.26
N ASN A 304 -20.82 12.14 -13.50
CA ASN A 304 -21.81 11.97 -12.43
C ASN A 304 -21.54 10.74 -11.56
N ILE A 305 -21.13 9.60 -12.14
CA ILE A 305 -20.80 8.40 -11.36
C ILE A 305 -19.63 8.66 -10.40
N LEU A 306 -18.64 9.48 -10.81
CA LEU A 306 -17.50 9.86 -9.97
C LEU A 306 -17.90 10.88 -8.91
N LYS A 307 -18.68 11.90 -9.28
CA LYS A 307 -19.14 12.94 -8.36
C LYS A 307 -20.00 12.35 -7.25
N TYR A 308 -20.87 11.42 -7.59
CA TYR A 308 -21.83 10.78 -6.68
C TYR A 308 -21.53 9.29 -6.47
N PHE A 309 -20.24 8.97 -6.28
CA PHE A 309 -19.77 7.57 -6.23
C PHE A 309 -20.48 6.75 -5.15
N LEU A 310 -20.82 7.36 -4.00
CA LEU A 310 -21.49 6.64 -2.92
C LEU A 310 -22.92 6.26 -3.33
N LYS A 311 -23.64 7.16 -4.00
CA LYS A 311 -24.95 6.83 -4.59
C LYS A 311 -24.83 5.68 -5.58
N TYR A 312 -23.83 5.70 -6.45
CA TYR A 312 -23.60 4.59 -7.37
C TYR A 312 -23.42 3.24 -6.65
N ILE A 313 -22.58 3.20 -5.61
CA ILE A 313 -22.33 1.97 -4.84
C ILE A 313 -23.62 1.46 -4.17
N ILE A 314 -24.43 2.37 -3.61
CA ILE A 314 -25.73 2.06 -2.98
C ILE A 314 -26.74 1.57 -4.02
N ASP A 315 -26.93 2.31 -5.12
CA ASP A 315 -27.91 2.00 -6.16
C ASP A 315 -27.62 0.64 -6.84
N LYS A 316 -26.34 0.28 -6.96
CA LYS A 316 -25.90 -1.02 -7.49
C LYS A 316 -25.89 -2.14 -6.43
N ASN A 317 -26.30 -1.85 -5.19
CA ASN A 317 -26.32 -2.77 -4.05
C ASN A 317 -24.98 -3.52 -3.88
N LEU A 318 -23.86 -2.79 -4.01
CA LEU A 318 -22.52 -3.39 -3.93
C LEU A 318 -22.04 -3.60 -2.50
N PHE A 319 -22.62 -2.87 -1.54
CA PHE A 319 -22.39 -3.11 -0.12
C PHE A 319 -22.97 -4.45 0.31
N VAL A 320 -22.21 -5.18 1.12
CA VAL A 320 -22.61 -6.48 1.65
C VAL A 320 -23.39 -6.26 2.93
N LYS A 321 -24.63 -6.77 2.97
CA LYS A 321 -25.44 -6.83 4.19
C LYS A 321 -24.92 -7.95 5.11
N ILE A 322 -25.02 -7.72 6.41
CA ILE A 322 -24.59 -8.69 7.41
C ILE A 322 -25.70 -9.74 7.56
N PRO A 323 -25.41 -11.05 7.42
CA PRO A 323 -26.43 -12.08 7.56
C PRO A 323 -26.85 -12.26 9.02
N GLN A 324 -28.04 -12.82 9.24
CA GLN A 324 -28.49 -13.24 10.57
C GLN A 324 -27.52 -14.30 11.15
N GLY A 325 -27.21 -14.20 12.45
CA GLY A 325 -26.35 -15.16 13.13
C GLY A 325 -24.88 -15.13 12.68
N VAL A 326 -24.42 -14.01 12.10
CA VAL A 326 -23.03 -13.82 11.69
C VAL A 326 -22.05 -14.11 12.84
N SER A 327 -20.94 -14.79 12.54
CA SER A 327 -19.85 -14.92 13.50
C SER A 327 -19.08 -13.60 13.63
N GLU A 328 -18.39 -13.42 14.75
CA GLU A 328 -17.54 -12.25 14.98
C GLU A 328 -16.53 -12.02 13.84
N LEU A 329 -15.81 -13.07 13.44
CA LEU A 329 -14.84 -13.00 12.33
C LEU A 329 -15.50 -12.61 11.01
N GLN A 330 -16.67 -13.17 10.68
CA GLN A 330 -17.39 -12.83 9.46
C GLN A 330 -17.92 -11.39 9.49
N TYR A 331 -18.39 -10.92 10.65
CA TYR A 331 -18.83 -9.54 10.85
C TYR A 331 -17.70 -8.57 10.50
N TYR A 332 -16.51 -8.75 11.07
CA TYR A 332 -15.38 -7.86 10.80
C TYR A 332 -14.93 -7.91 9.34
N LYS A 333 -14.85 -9.11 8.74
CA LYS A 333 -14.50 -9.25 7.32
C LYS A 333 -15.51 -8.55 6.40
N ILE A 334 -16.81 -8.63 6.69
CA ILE A 334 -17.86 -7.95 5.92
C ILE A 334 -17.73 -6.43 6.06
N GLN A 335 -17.51 -5.92 7.26
CA GLN A 335 -17.34 -4.49 7.49
C GLN A 335 -16.08 -3.96 6.79
N GLN A 336 -14.97 -4.69 6.85
CA GLN A 336 -13.74 -4.35 6.10
C GLN A 336 -13.98 -4.29 4.60
N TYR A 337 -14.70 -5.28 4.05
CA TYR A 337 -15.07 -5.28 2.63
C TYR A 337 -15.84 -4.01 2.25
N ASN A 338 -16.84 -3.63 3.07
CA ASN A 338 -17.64 -2.42 2.84
C ASN A 338 -16.77 -1.14 2.93
N VAL A 339 -15.85 -1.08 3.90
CA VAL A 339 -14.89 0.02 4.03
C VAL A 339 -13.96 0.10 2.81
N ASP A 340 -13.39 -1.02 2.37
CA ASP A 340 -12.50 -1.08 1.20
C ASP A 340 -13.21 -0.61 -0.08
N LEU A 341 -14.49 -0.99 -0.24
CA LEU A 341 -15.33 -0.55 -1.35
C LEU A 341 -15.55 0.97 -1.33
N TYR A 342 -15.88 1.52 -0.16
CA TYR A 342 -16.02 2.97 0.03
C TYR A 342 -14.71 3.71 -0.24
N ILE A 343 -13.59 3.28 0.36
CA ILE A 343 -12.28 3.92 0.22
C ILE A 343 -11.83 3.92 -1.25
N THR A 344 -12.03 2.81 -1.96
CA THR A 344 -11.65 2.74 -3.38
C THR A 344 -12.49 3.71 -4.24
N GLY A 345 -13.80 3.77 -4.00
CA GLY A 345 -14.68 4.73 -4.68
C GLY A 345 -14.33 6.19 -4.35
N LEU A 346 -14.04 6.46 -3.08
CA LEU A 346 -13.62 7.78 -2.59
C LEU A 346 -12.32 8.23 -3.24
N MET A 347 -11.35 7.33 -3.35
CA MET A 347 -10.09 7.59 -4.05
C MET A 347 -10.34 8.04 -5.49
N TYR A 348 -11.21 7.34 -6.24
CA TYR A 348 -11.54 7.73 -7.61
C TYR A 348 -12.25 9.09 -7.67
N HIS A 349 -13.17 9.36 -6.74
CA HIS A 349 -13.81 10.68 -6.61
C HIS A 349 -12.80 11.80 -6.38
N CYS A 350 -11.88 11.63 -5.43
CA CYS A 350 -10.84 12.59 -5.10
C CYS A 350 -9.92 12.86 -6.29
N GLN A 351 -9.50 11.82 -7.00
CA GLN A 351 -8.66 11.96 -8.20
C GLN A 351 -9.36 12.70 -9.33
N ALA A 352 -10.63 12.37 -9.60
CA ALA A 352 -11.44 13.03 -10.60
C ALA A 352 -11.68 14.51 -10.29
N THR A 353 -12.01 14.81 -9.03
CA THR A 353 -12.34 16.17 -8.59
C THR A 353 -11.14 17.00 -8.15
N ARG A 354 -9.93 16.42 -8.19
CA ARG A 354 -8.66 17.00 -7.68
C ARG A 354 -8.78 17.48 -6.23
N LYS A 355 -9.60 16.80 -5.43
CA LYS A 355 -9.75 17.06 -3.99
C LYS A 355 -8.84 16.15 -3.20
N SER A 356 -8.32 16.66 -2.08
CA SER A 356 -7.61 15.83 -1.11
C SER A 356 -8.57 14.83 -0.46
N ILE A 357 -8.10 13.61 -0.24
CA ILE A 357 -8.81 12.61 0.59
C ILE A 357 -8.72 12.94 2.08
N ALA A 358 -7.77 13.78 2.48
CA ALA A 358 -7.71 14.37 3.81
C ALA A 358 -8.34 15.76 3.76
N ASP A 359 -9.61 15.88 4.11
CA ASP A 359 -10.27 17.18 4.39
C ASP A 359 -9.79 17.76 5.73
N GLU A 360 -10.15 19.00 6.07
CA GLU A 360 -9.50 19.77 7.17
C GLU A 360 -9.55 19.03 8.50
N GLU A 361 -10.66 18.34 8.75
CA GLU A 361 -10.89 17.58 9.96
C GLU A 361 -10.70 16.07 9.80
N PHE A 362 -10.21 15.61 8.64
CA PHE A 362 -10.18 14.20 8.27
C PHE A 362 -11.58 13.54 8.41
N SER A 363 -12.66 14.32 8.28
CA SER A 363 -14.03 13.87 8.52
C SER A 363 -14.42 12.70 7.62
N ILE A 364 -13.93 12.71 6.37
CA ILE A 364 -14.20 11.67 5.38
C ILE A 364 -13.47 10.35 5.67
N LEU A 365 -12.51 10.39 6.60
CA LEU A 365 -11.72 9.27 7.10
C LEU A 365 -12.05 8.94 8.56
N LYS A 366 -13.12 9.48 9.17
CA LYS A 366 -13.59 9.10 10.52
C LYS A 366 -14.26 7.70 10.52
N ILE A 367 -13.68 6.76 9.78
CA ILE A 367 -14.15 5.39 9.65
C ILE A 367 -13.78 4.61 10.90
N LYS A 368 -14.78 3.94 11.49
CA LYS A 368 -14.62 3.10 12.66
C LYS A 368 -15.54 1.90 12.58
N ILE A 369 -14.97 0.71 12.52
CA ILE A 369 -15.77 -0.52 12.59
C ILE A 369 -16.32 -0.68 14.02
N PRO A 370 -17.65 -0.79 14.22
CA PRO A 370 -18.22 -0.98 15.55
C PRO A 370 -17.80 -2.34 16.13
N LYS A 371 -17.65 -2.42 17.46
CA LYS A 371 -17.33 -3.68 18.13
C LYS A 371 -18.45 -4.71 17.96
N PHE A 372 -18.06 -5.98 17.85
CA PHE A 372 -19.01 -7.08 17.82
C PHE A 372 -19.59 -7.36 19.22
N GLU A 373 -20.88 -7.62 19.29
CA GLU A 373 -21.65 -7.88 20.50
C GLU A 373 -22.56 -9.09 20.23
N GLN A 374 -22.37 -10.18 20.98
CA GLN A 374 -23.02 -11.48 20.71
C GLN A 374 -24.56 -11.45 20.70
N LYS A 375 -25.18 -10.45 21.34
CA LYS A 375 -26.64 -10.32 21.47
C LYS A 375 -27.28 -9.34 20.48
N CYS A 376 -26.50 -8.70 19.63
CA CYS A 376 -27.02 -7.75 18.65
C CYS A 376 -27.58 -8.45 17.41
N ASN A 377 -28.70 -7.95 16.89
CA ASN A 377 -29.20 -8.35 15.58
C ASN A 377 -28.59 -7.45 14.49
N TYR A 378 -27.56 -7.98 13.83
CA TYR A 378 -26.81 -7.28 12.78
C TYR A 378 -27.51 -7.24 11.42
N GLU A 379 -28.56 -8.04 11.18
CA GLU A 379 -29.22 -8.14 9.88
C GLU A 379 -29.84 -6.81 9.43
N ASN A 380 -30.31 -6.03 10.41
CA ASN A 380 -30.91 -4.71 10.17
C ASN A 380 -29.88 -3.56 10.21
N GLN A 381 -28.61 -3.88 10.45
CA GLN A 381 -27.56 -2.88 10.51
C GLN A 381 -27.26 -2.34 9.10
N SER A 382 -27.20 -1.01 8.97
CA SER A 382 -26.77 -0.39 7.72
C SER A 382 -25.31 -0.76 7.41
N PRO A 383 -25.00 -1.23 6.19
CA PRO A 383 -23.61 -1.50 5.80
C PRO A 383 -22.75 -0.22 5.72
N LEU A 384 -23.38 0.96 5.79
CA LEU A 384 -22.71 2.25 5.83
C LEU A 384 -22.30 2.68 7.25
N GLN A 385 -22.77 2.00 8.29
CA GLN A 385 -22.50 2.40 9.67
C GLN A 385 -21.01 2.61 9.98
N PRO A 386 -20.06 1.76 9.52
CA PRO A 386 -18.65 1.97 9.80
C PRO A 386 -18.09 3.28 9.24
N LEU A 387 -18.72 3.84 8.21
CA LEU A 387 -18.24 5.03 7.53
C LEU A 387 -18.45 6.30 8.37
N ASN A 388 -19.39 6.28 9.32
CA ASN A 388 -19.69 7.37 10.26
C ASN A 388 -19.76 8.76 9.58
N LEU A 389 -20.40 8.81 8.40
CA LEU A 389 -20.49 10.04 7.60
C LEU A 389 -21.48 11.00 8.26
N SER A 390 -21.12 12.29 8.32
CA SER A 390 -22.10 13.33 8.65
C SER A 390 -23.20 13.35 7.60
N GLN A 391 -24.39 13.82 7.96
CA GLN A 391 -25.51 13.95 7.01
C GLN A 391 -25.11 14.81 5.80
N GLU A 392 -24.45 15.94 6.03
CA GLU A 392 -23.95 16.82 4.97
C GLU A 392 -23.01 16.08 4.00
N LEU A 393 -22.06 15.31 4.54
CA LEU A 393 -21.11 14.57 3.71
C LEU A 393 -21.80 13.45 2.95
N PHE A 394 -22.73 12.74 3.58
CA PHE A 394 -23.55 11.73 2.91
C PHE A 394 -24.31 12.33 1.74
N GLU A 395 -25.08 13.40 1.96
CA GLU A 395 -25.84 14.12 0.93
C GLU A 395 -24.96 14.62 -0.21
N LYS A 396 -23.76 15.14 0.11
CA LYS A 396 -22.78 15.58 -0.88
C LYS A 396 -22.26 14.44 -1.75
N LEU A 397 -21.99 13.28 -1.16
CA LEU A 397 -21.46 12.10 -1.86
C LEU A 397 -22.53 11.29 -2.59
N THR A 398 -23.80 11.46 -2.24
CA THR A 398 -24.93 10.82 -2.93
C THR A 398 -25.67 11.74 -3.90
N GLY A 399 -25.51 13.06 -3.75
CA GLY A 399 -26.27 14.05 -4.50
C GLY A 399 -27.74 14.13 -4.07
N THR A 400 -28.11 13.54 -2.93
CA THR A 400 -29.46 13.67 -2.38
C THR A 400 -29.55 14.96 -1.59
N GLN A 401 -30.31 15.94 -2.07
CA GLN A 401 -30.83 16.97 -1.17
C GLN A 401 -31.96 16.30 -0.39
N LEU A 402 -31.72 15.93 0.87
CA LEU A 402 -32.85 15.59 1.72
C LEU A 402 -33.68 16.87 1.85
N LEU A 403 -34.91 16.84 1.33
CA LEU A 403 -35.88 17.87 1.62
C LEU A 403 -35.99 17.91 3.15
N GLN A 404 -35.45 18.96 3.76
CA GLN A 404 -35.57 19.21 5.19
C GLN A 404 -37.06 19.18 5.51
N LYS A 405 -37.50 18.11 6.17
CA LYS A 405 -38.87 17.94 6.65
C LYS A 405 -38.93 18.35 8.10
#